data_AF-A0A1X0G3Y0-F1
#
_entry.id   AF-A0A1X0G3Y0-F1
#
_cell.length_a   1.000
_cell.length_b   1.000
_cell.length_c   1.000
_cell.angle_alpha   90.00
_cell.angle_beta   90.00
_cell.angle_gamma   90.00
#
_symmetry.space_group_name_H-M   'P 1'
#
loop_
_entity.id
_entity.type
_entity.pdbx_description
1 polymer ?
#
loop_
_entity_poly.entity_id
_entity_poly.type
_entity_poly.pdbx_seq_one_letter_code
_entity_poly.pdbx_strand_id
1 'polypeptide(L)'
;MPYRVMCHLVIAKDQEGRVRYYYQSPVVGSSGAVIPWLSDEKAEQLLRLGLVERIADSTMDHQADDAAQTESEALQDCLKALEHLGVDLAAGAPTARTALRDAGFRFGNDVVAAAVKARKDAVRALSGTTA
;
A
#
# COMPACT_ATOMS: atom_id res chain seq x y z
N MET A 1 -23.19 6.76 -0.33
CA MET A 1 -22.44 7.09 0.92
C MET A 1 -21.37 6.02 1.12
N PRO A 2 -20.11 6.41 1.37
CA PRO A 2 -19.03 5.46 1.63
C PRO A 2 -19.03 4.97 3.08
N TYR A 3 -18.66 3.70 3.25
CA TYR A 3 -18.57 3.04 4.55
C TYR A 3 -17.19 2.40 4.74
N ARG A 4 -16.61 2.52 5.94
CA ARG A 4 -15.32 1.90 6.32
C ARG A 4 -15.58 0.55 6.95
N VAL A 5 -14.80 -0.45 6.58
CA VAL A 5 -14.84 -1.80 7.17
C VAL A 5 -14.08 -1.82 8.49
N MET A 6 -14.75 -2.27 9.55
CA MET A 6 -14.21 -2.36 10.92
C MET A 6 -13.79 -3.77 11.32
N CYS A 7 -14.24 -4.79 10.58
CA CYS A 7 -13.89 -6.20 10.82
C CYS A 7 -12.91 -6.73 9.75
N HIS A 8 -12.26 -7.86 10.01
CA HIS A 8 -11.24 -8.40 9.08
C HIS A 8 -11.72 -8.55 7.62
N LEU A 9 -12.99 -8.90 7.41
CA LEU A 9 -13.58 -9.08 6.08
C LEU A 9 -15.07 -8.73 6.09
N VAL A 10 -15.52 -7.97 5.10
CA VAL A 10 -16.93 -7.81 4.75
C VAL A 10 -17.15 -8.36 3.34
N ILE A 11 -18.18 -9.18 3.20
CA ILE A 11 -18.62 -9.74 1.91
C ILE A 11 -19.98 -9.12 1.58
N ALA A 12 -20.04 -8.36 0.50
CA ALA A 12 -21.26 -7.69 0.06
C ALA A 12 -21.50 -7.88 -1.43
N LYS A 13 -22.77 -8.06 -1.82
CA LYS A 13 -23.16 -8.06 -3.23
C LYS A 13 -23.39 -6.65 -3.74
N ASP A 14 -22.81 -6.31 -4.88
CA ASP A 14 -23.05 -5.07 -5.62
C ASP A 14 -24.42 -5.02 -6.28
N GLN A 15 -24.72 -3.85 -6.86
CA GLN A 15 -25.98 -3.60 -7.56
C GLN A 15 -26.14 -4.49 -8.80
N GLU A 16 -25.04 -5.02 -9.34
CA GLU A 16 -25.04 -6.02 -10.41
C GLU A 16 -25.12 -7.47 -9.87
N GLY A 17 -25.23 -7.64 -8.55
CA GLY A 17 -25.30 -8.94 -7.88
C GLY A 17 -23.94 -9.63 -7.69
N ARG A 18 -22.82 -8.99 -8.05
CA ARG A 18 -21.48 -9.58 -7.90
C ARG A 18 -21.04 -9.52 -6.46
N VAL A 19 -20.42 -10.61 -5.99
CA VAL A 19 -19.84 -10.68 -4.65
C VAL A 19 -18.53 -9.92 -4.63
N ARG A 20 -18.42 -8.99 -3.68
CA ARG A 20 -17.25 -8.15 -3.46
C ARG A 20 -16.77 -8.36 -2.04
N TYR A 21 -15.45 -8.45 -1.89
CA TYR A 21 -14.76 -8.70 -0.64
C TYR A 21 -14.08 -7.39 -0.25
N TYR A 22 -14.16 -6.97 1.01
CA TYR A 22 -13.48 -5.77 1.50
C TYR A 22 -12.79 -6.08 2.81
N TYR A 23 -11.50 -5.77 2.88
CA TYR A 23 -10.64 -6.09 4.02
C TYR A 23 -10.31 -4.82 4.80
N GLN A 24 -10.34 -4.90 6.13
CA GLN A 24 -9.92 -3.79 6.99
C GLN A 24 -8.45 -3.40 6.75
N SER A 25 -7.58 -4.40 6.55
CA SER A 25 -6.17 -4.21 6.18
C SER A 25 -5.96 -4.84 4.81
N PRO A 26 -6.08 -4.07 3.73
CA PRO A 26 -5.89 -4.60 2.38
C PRO A 26 -4.41 -4.91 2.14
N VAL A 27 -4.13 -6.13 1.70
CA VAL A 27 -2.84 -6.51 1.10
C VAL A 27 -2.80 -6.05 -0.37
N VAL A 28 -1.59 -5.87 -0.91
CA VAL A 28 -1.38 -5.47 -2.32
C VAL A 28 -2.25 -6.30 -3.28
N GLY A 29 -3.09 -5.63 -4.06
CA GLY A 29 -4.01 -6.25 -5.03
C GLY A 29 -5.37 -6.70 -4.47
N SER A 30 -5.65 -6.49 -3.18
CA SER A 30 -6.96 -6.73 -2.59
C SER A 30 -7.86 -5.48 -2.62
N SER A 31 -9.17 -5.71 -2.51
CA SER A 31 -10.15 -4.64 -2.39
C SER A 31 -10.01 -3.94 -1.04
N GLY A 32 -9.96 -2.60 -1.07
CA GLY A 32 -9.62 -1.75 0.09
C GLY A 32 -10.59 -1.84 1.27
N ALA A 33 -10.33 -1.03 2.30
CA ALA A 33 -11.14 -0.97 3.51
C ALA A 33 -12.43 -0.13 3.37
N VAL A 34 -12.74 0.36 2.17
CA VAL A 34 -13.85 1.29 1.93
C VAL A 34 -14.82 0.68 0.94
N ILE A 35 -16.09 0.65 1.32
CA ILE A 35 -17.22 0.21 0.50
C ILE A 35 -17.94 1.46 -0.01
N PRO A 36 -17.82 1.81 -1.31
CA PRO A 36 -18.37 3.05 -1.84
C PRO A 36 -19.86 2.98 -2.16
N TRP A 37 -20.38 1.77 -2.35
CA TRP A 37 -21.78 1.50 -2.66
C TRP A 37 -22.30 0.50 -1.62
N LEU A 38 -23.29 0.91 -0.82
CA LEU A 38 -24.03 0.02 0.05
C LEU A 38 -25.48 0.49 -0.03
N SER A 39 -26.41 -0.44 -0.25
CA SER A 39 -27.82 -0.13 -0.15
C SER A 39 -28.19 0.18 1.30
N ASP A 40 -29.17 1.05 1.52
CA ASP A 40 -29.51 1.52 2.86
C ASP A 40 -29.87 0.39 3.81
N GLU A 41 -30.67 -0.60 3.38
CA GLU A 41 -31.00 -1.79 4.19
C GLU A 41 -29.75 -2.58 4.62
N LYS A 42 -28.78 -2.77 3.70
CA LYS A 42 -27.55 -3.51 4.02
C LYS A 42 -26.61 -2.67 4.88
N ALA A 43 -26.55 -1.36 4.64
CA ALA A 43 -25.76 -0.44 5.43
C ALA A 43 -26.24 -0.45 6.88
N GLU A 44 -27.55 -0.33 7.12
CA GLU A 44 -28.13 -0.39 8.47
C GLU A 44 -27.86 -1.72 9.16
N GLN A 45 -27.97 -2.84 8.44
CA GLN A 45 -27.65 -4.15 9.01
C GLN A 45 -26.18 -4.24 9.44
N LEU A 46 -25.25 -3.79 8.60
CA LEU A 46 -23.82 -3.83 8.90
C LEU A 46 -23.42 -2.84 10.00
N LEU A 47 -24.05 -1.66 10.04
CA LEU A 47 -23.88 -0.65 11.10
C LEU A 47 -24.36 -1.19 12.44
N ARG A 48 -25.53 -1.83 12.49
CA ARG A 48 -26.08 -2.45 13.71
C ARG A 48 -25.17 -3.55 14.26
N LEU A 49 -24.47 -4.26 13.38
CA LEU A 49 -23.52 -5.31 13.76
C LEU A 49 -22.11 -4.77 14.08
N GLY A 50 -21.87 -3.46 13.93
CA GLY A 50 -20.55 -2.84 14.14
C GLY A 50 -19.49 -3.29 13.13
N LEU A 51 -19.89 -3.83 11.98
CA LEU A 51 -18.98 -4.34 10.95
C LEU A 51 -18.48 -3.24 10.01
N VAL A 52 -19.26 -2.17 9.89
CA VAL A 52 -18.89 -0.99 9.10
C VAL A 52 -19.20 0.28 9.87
N GLU A 53 -18.51 1.35 9.53
CA GLU A 53 -18.73 2.70 10.04
C GLU A 53 -19.02 3.66 8.87
N ARG A 54 -19.91 4.64 9.07
CA ARG A 54 -20.18 5.65 8.05
C ARG A 54 -19.02 6.65 8.02
N ILE A 55 -18.40 6.82 6.86
CA ILE A 55 -17.35 7.82 6.65
C ILE A 55 -18.06 9.16 6.40
N ALA A 56 -17.89 10.13 7.30
CA ALA A 56 -18.30 11.50 7.01
C ALA A 56 -17.41 12.03 5.87
N ASP A 57 -17.98 12.74 4.89
CA ASP A 57 -17.29 13.22 3.69
C ASP A 57 -16.00 14.02 4.00
N SER A 58 -15.85 14.54 5.23
CA SER A 58 -14.66 15.26 5.71
C SER A 58 -13.44 14.39 6.08
N THR A 59 -13.49 13.06 5.94
CA THR A 59 -12.39 12.16 6.37
C THR A 59 -11.66 11.43 5.25
N MET A 60 -11.98 11.72 3.98
CA MET A 60 -11.26 11.13 2.83
C MET A 60 -9.81 11.59 2.70
N ASP A 61 -9.41 12.70 3.33
CA ASP A 61 -8.02 13.19 3.27
C ASP A 61 -7.03 12.34 4.10
N HIS A 62 -7.48 11.64 5.14
CA HIS A 62 -6.56 10.95 6.06
C HIS A 62 -6.16 9.53 5.63
N GLN A 63 -6.79 8.96 4.59
CA GLN A 63 -6.48 7.60 4.15
C GLN A 63 -5.52 7.56 2.95
N ALA A 64 -5.41 8.66 2.21
CA ALA A 64 -4.35 8.86 1.22
C ALA A 64 -3.00 9.10 1.91
N ASP A 65 -2.99 9.83 3.03
CA ASP A 65 -1.78 10.08 3.81
C ASP A 65 -1.23 8.81 4.45
N ASP A 66 -2.07 7.93 5.01
CA ASP A 66 -1.60 6.70 5.66
C ASP A 66 -1.01 5.69 4.66
N ALA A 67 -1.60 5.58 3.46
CA ALA A 67 -1.08 4.74 2.39
C ALA A 67 0.22 5.31 1.79
N ALA A 68 0.28 6.62 1.56
CA ALA A 68 1.50 7.29 1.10
C ALA A 68 2.63 7.21 2.14
N GLN A 69 2.28 7.30 3.42
CA GLN A 69 3.22 7.16 4.52
C GLN A 69 3.74 5.72 4.64
N THR A 70 2.86 4.72 4.52
CA THR A 70 3.26 3.30 4.51
C THR A 70 4.15 2.96 3.30
N GLU A 71 3.84 3.50 2.12
CA GLU A 71 4.68 3.33 0.92
C GLU A 71 6.05 4.00 1.10
N SER A 72 6.08 5.18 1.73
CA SER A 72 7.31 5.90 2.06
C SER A 72 8.16 5.12 3.08
N GLU A 73 7.54 4.56 4.12
CA GLU A 73 8.20 3.72 5.12
C GLU A 73 8.78 2.44 4.49
N ALA A 74 8.00 1.73 3.67
CA ALA A 74 8.46 0.55 2.96
C ALA A 74 9.64 0.84 2.02
N LEU A 75 9.64 2.02 1.38
CA LEU A 75 10.75 2.47 0.55
C LEU A 75 12.01 2.77 1.39
N GLN A 76 11.86 3.46 2.52
CA GLN A 76 12.97 3.75 3.45
C GLN A 76 13.57 2.45 4.01
N ASP A 77 12.74 1.49 4.39
CA ASP A 77 13.18 0.20 4.90
C ASP A 77 13.88 -0.63 3.81
N CYS A 78 13.37 -0.59 2.57
CA CYS A 78 14.04 -1.22 1.43
C CYS A 78 15.42 -0.60 1.17
N LEU A 79 15.56 0.73 1.29
CA LEU A 79 16.85 1.42 1.12
C LEU A 79 17.85 1.00 2.20
N LYS A 80 17.43 0.99 3.47
CA LYS A 80 18.26 0.53 4.60
C LYS A 80 18.68 -0.92 4.44
N ALA A 81 17.78 -1.80 4.00
CA ALA A 81 18.10 -3.19 3.75
C ALA A 81 19.15 -3.34 2.63
N LEU A 82 19.01 -2.59 1.53
CA LEU A 82 20.00 -2.61 0.44
C LEU A 82 21.38 -2.09 0.87
N GLU A 83 21.41 -1.06 1.70
CA GLU A 83 22.65 -0.53 2.29
C GLU A 83 23.29 -1.55 3.24
N HIS A 84 22.50 -2.15 4.14
CA HIS A 84 22.98 -3.15 5.09
C HIS A 84 23.55 -4.40 4.39
N LEU A 85 22.91 -4.82 3.29
CA LEU A 85 23.38 -5.93 2.46
C LEU A 85 24.58 -5.58 1.58
N GLY A 86 25.03 -4.32 1.58
CA GLY A 86 26.16 -3.87 0.77
C GLY A 86 25.91 -4.01 -0.74
N VAL A 87 24.64 -3.98 -1.18
CA VAL A 87 24.32 -4.05 -2.61
C VAL A 87 24.88 -2.82 -3.30
N ASP A 88 25.61 -2.98 -4.40
CA ASP A 88 26.18 -1.86 -5.15
C ASP A 88 25.09 -0.83 -5.56
N LEU A 89 25.41 0.45 -5.46
CA LEU A 89 24.57 1.57 -5.92
C LEU A 89 24.36 1.55 -7.44
N ALA A 90 25.27 0.94 -8.20
CA ALA A 90 25.13 0.72 -9.64
C ALA A 90 24.29 -0.51 -9.99
N ALA A 91 23.94 -1.36 -9.02
CA ALA A 91 23.20 -2.58 -9.26
C ALA A 91 21.76 -2.29 -9.75
N GLY A 92 21.33 -3.04 -10.76
CA GLY A 92 19.97 -2.95 -11.28
C GLY A 92 18.93 -3.59 -10.35
N ALA A 93 17.65 -3.29 -10.62
CA ALA A 93 16.51 -3.84 -9.87
C ALA A 93 16.46 -5.38 -9.79
N PRO A 94 16.87 -6.16 -10.82
CA PRO A 94 16.94 -7.62 -10.70
C PRO A 94 17.94 -8.08 -9.62
N THR A 95 19.14 -7.50 -9.60
CA THR A 95 20.21 -7.84 -8.65
C THR A 95 19.83 -7.47 -7.23
N ALA A 96 19.29 -6.25 -7.04
CA ALA A 96 18.78 -5.79 -5.76
C ALA A 96 17.68 -6.71 -5.21
N ARG A 97 16.75 -7.15 -6.07
CA ARG A 97 15.67 -8.06 -5.70
C ARG A 97 16.20 -9.43 -5.27
N THR A 98 17.18 -9.99 -5.98
CA THR A 98 17.79 -11.28 -5.62
C THR A 98 18.48 -11.17 -4.26
N ALA A 99 19.31 -10.15 -4.04
CA ALA A 99 20.01 -9.94 -2.76
C ALA A 99 19.03 -9.81 -1.59
N LEU A 100 17.94 -9.05 -1.77
CA LEU A 100 16.90 -8.90 -0.74
C LEU A 100 16.22 -10.23 -0.42
N ARG A 101 15.89 -11.05 -1.44
CA ARG A 101 15.26 -12.36 -1.25
C ARG A 101 16.18 -13.35 -0.58
N ASP A 102 17.46 -13.40 -0.97
CA ASP A 102 18.46 -14.30 -0.40
C ASP A 102 18.71 -13.97 1.08
N ALA A 103 18.59 -12.70 1.45
CA ALA A 103 18.65 -12.22 2.83
C ALA A 103 17.34 -12.36 3.62
N GLY A 104 16.26 -12.89 3.02
CA GLY A 104 14.98 -13.12 3.68
C GLY A 104 14.02 -11.93 3.71
N PHE A 105 14.37 -10.80 3.09
CA PHE A 105 13.49 -9.64 2.99
C PHE A 105 12.46 -9.82 1.86
N ARG A 106 11.23 -9.35 2.08
CA ARG A 106 10.14 -9.39 1.10
C ARG A 106 9.56 -7.99 0.88
N PHE A 107 9.96 -7.37 -0.21
CA PHE A 107 9.43 -6.07 -0.66
C PHE A 107 8.63 -6.23 -1.96
N GLY A 108 7.67 -5.33 -2.17
CA GLY A 108 6.92 -5.23 -3.42
C GLY A 108 7.83 -4.84 -4.59
N ASN A 109 7.48 -5.27 -5.81
CA ASN A 109 8.30 -4.98 -7.00
C ASN A 109 8.46 -3.48 -7.26
N ASP A 110 7.39 -2.71 -7.05
CA ASP A 110 7.38 -1.27 -7.25
C ASP A 110 8.26 -0.55 -6.22
N VAL A 111 8.24 -1.01 -4.97
CA VAL A 111 9.10 -0.49 -3.89
C VAL A 111 10.58 -0.72 -4.21
N VAL A 112 10.95 -1.92 -4.65
CA VAL A 112 12.34 -2.23 -5.04
C VAL A 112 12.78 -1.38 -6.24
N ALA A 113 11.91 -1.21 -7.24
CA ALA A 113 12.20 -0.39 -8.41
C ALA A 113 12.38 1.09 -8.03
N ALA A 114 11.51 1.61 -7.17
CA ALA A 114 11.58 2.98 -6.67
C ALA A 114 12.84 3.21 -5.82
N ALA A 115 13.20 2.29 -4.93
CA ALA A 115 14.42 2.36 -4.13
C ALA A 115 15.69 2.37 -5.00
N VAL A 116 15.77 1.49 -6.01
CA VAL A 116 16.91 1.44 -6.94
C VAL A 116 17.00 2.72 -7.78
N LYS A 117 15.86 3.25 -8.24
CA LYS A 117 15.81 4.53 -8.95
C LYS A 117 16.32 5.67 -8.08
N ALA A 118 15.83 5.78 -6.83
CA ALA A 118 16.26 6.80 -5.88
C ALA A 118 17.78 6.75 -5.62
N ARG A 119 18.34 5.54 -5.45
CA ARG A 119 19.80 5.35 -5.29
C ARG A 119 20.58 5.83 -6.51
N LYS A 120 20.10 5.52 -7.71
CA LYS A 120 20.73 5.95 -8.97
C LYS A 120 20.64 7.47 -9.18
N ASP A 121 19.50 8.07 -8.88
CA ASP A 121 19.29 9.51 -8.95
C ASP A 121 20.20 10.24 -7.94
N ALA A 122 20.37 9.70 -6.72
CA ALA A 122 21.32 10.21 -5.74
C ALA A 122 22.77 10.14 -6.25
N VAL A 123 23.22 9.01 -6.80
CA VAL A 123 24.55 8.89 -7.40
C VAL A 123 24.75 9.86 -8.56
N ARG A 124 23.71 10.08 -9.38
CA ARG A 124 23.75 11.05 -10.48
C ARG A 124 23.84 12.48 -9.97
N ALA A 125 23.12 12.83 -8.90
CA ALA A 125 23.19 14.14 -8.27
C ALA A 125 24.57 14.41 -7.65
N LEU A 126 25.16 13.41 -6.97
CA LEU A 126 26.52 13.52 -6.43
C LEU A 126 27.59 13.59 -7.54
N SER A 127 27.45 12.78 -8.60
CA SER A 127 28.36 12.80 -9.76
C SER A 127 28.17 14.01 -10.66
N GLY A 128 27.10 14.81 -10.46
CA GLY A 128 26.71 15.95 -11.27
C GLY A 128 27.11 17.32 -10.71
N THR A 129 27.78 17.37 -9.55
CA THR A 129 28.30 18.64 -8.99
C THR A 129 29.67 18.95 -9.62
N THR A 130 29.62 19.31 -10.89
CA THR A 130 30.63 20.14 -11.57
C THR A 130 29.89 21.11 -12.48
N ALA A 131 29.57 22.27 -11.92
CA ALA A 131 29.50 23.55 -12.62
C ALA A 131 29.72 24.65 -11.58
#